data_AF-A0A936WCS4-F1
#
_entry.id   AF-A0A936WCS4-F1
#
_cell.length_a   1.000
_cell.length_b   1.000
_cell.length_c   1.000
_cell.angle_alpha   90.00
_cell.angle_beta   90.00
_cell.angle_gamma   90.00
#
_symmetry.space_group_name_H-M   'P 1'
#
loop_
_entity.id
_entity.type
_entity.pdbx_description
1 polymer ?
#
loop_
_entity_poly.entity_id
_entity_poly.type
_entity_poly.pdbx_seq_one_letter_code
_entity_poly.pdbx_strand_id
1 'polypeptide(L)' 'MNENSNGLLRQHFLKGMELTDITEEQVQEAVEWINHRPRKVLGFRIPHEVFFGVELRYTKQPLAVSLRT' A
#
# COMPACT_ATOMS: atom_id res chain seq x y z
N MET A 1 -16.17 4.98 -2.64
CA MET A 1 -14.80 4.47 -2.39
C MET A 1 -14.23 4.87 -1.02
N ASN A 2 -14.92 5.73 -0.24
CA ASN A 2 -14.39 6.30 0.99
C ASN A 2 -14.24 5.28 2.13
N GLU A 3 -15.30 4.52 2.45
CA GLU A 3 -15.28 3.59 3.59
C GLU A 3 -14.29 2.42 3.44
N ASN A 4 -14.11 1.92 2.21
CA ASN A 4 -13.18 0.81 1.95
C ASN A 4 -11.71 1.25 2.03
N SER A 5 -11.45 2.56 1.91
CA SER A 5 -10.11 3.13 2.11
C SER A 5 -9.82 3.34 3.59
N ASN A 6 -10.82 3.82 4.35
CA ASN A 6 -10.75 3.90 5.81
C ASN A 6 -10.51 2.53 6.45
N GLY A 7 -11.15 1.48 5.93
CA GLY A 7 -10.91 0.10 6.38
C GLY A 7 -9.47 -0.37 6.21
N LEU A 8 -8.76 0.11 5.18
CA LEU A 8 -7.35 -0.24 4.95
C LEU A 8 -6.41 0.59 5.81
N LEU A 9 -6.70 1.88 6.02
CA LEU A 9 -5.98 2.68 6.99
C LEU A 9 -6.02 2.04 8.39
N ARG A 10 -7.16 1.44 8.77
CA ARG A 10 -7.29 0.71 10.04
C ARG A 10 -6.46 -0.57 10.16
N GLN A 11 -5.92 -1.09 9.06
CA GLN A 11 -4.98 -2.22 9.10
C GLN A 11 -3.58 -1.78 9.52
N HIS A 12 -3.24 -0.51 9.26
CA HIS A 12 -1.96 0.09 9.66
C HIS A 12 -2.07 0.85 10.98
N PHE A 13 -3.18 1.56 11.19
CA PHE A 13 -3.41 2.43 12.34
C PHE A 13 -4.72 2.06 13.02
N LEU A 14 -4.62 1.28 14.11
CA LEU A 14 -5.79 0.80 14.83
C LEU A 14 -6.66 1.96 15.34
N LYS A 15 -7.97 1.72 15.44
CA LYS A 15 -8.88 2.73 15.98
C LYS A 15 -8.56 3.00 17.44
N GLY A 16 -8.29 4.27 17.79
CA GLY A 16 -7.96 4.67 19.16
C GLY A 16 -6.49 4.43 19.53
N MET A 17 -5.64 4.08 18.56
CA MET A 17 -4.19 4.16 18.73
C MET A 17 -3.77 5.63 18.79
N GLU A 18 -2.94 5.96 19.78
CA GLU A 18 -2.24 7.23 19.79
C GLU A 18 -1.28 7.29 18.60
N LEU A 19 -1.42 8.32 17.77
CA LEU A 19 -0.59 8.49 16.57
C LEU A 19 0.69 9.29 16.84
N THR A 20 0.99 9.57 18.12
CA THR A 20 2.08 10.45 18.55
C THR A 20 3.47 9.91 18.21
N ASP A 21 3.64 8.59 18.24
CA ASP A 21 4.91 7.92 17.98
C ASP A 21 5.01 7.35 16.56
N ILE A 22 4.09 7.73 15.67
CA ILE A 22 4.10 7.27 14.28
C ILE A 22 5.02 8.17 13.48
N THR A 23 6.02 7.56 12.85
CA THR A 23 6.95 8.30 12.01
C THR A 23 6.37 8.55 10.63
N GLU A 24 6.86 9.58 9.95
CA GLU A 24 6.44 9.89 8.58
C GLU A 24 6.72 8.70 7.63
N GLU A 25 7.80 7.95 7.87
CA GLU A 25 8.13 6.75 7.09
C GLU A 25 7.05 5.66 7.23
N GLN A 26 6.49 5.47 8.42
CA GLN A 26 5.41 4.51 8.65
C GLN A 26 4.11 4.95 7.95
N VAL A 27 3.82 6.26 7.95
CA VAL A 27 2.70 6.83 7.19
C VAL A 27 2.92 6.60 5.70
N GLN A 28 4.12 6.88 5.20
CA GLN A 28 4.45 6.73 3.80
C GLN A 28 4.38 5.27 3.35
N GLU A 29 4.84 4.32 4.17
CA GLU A 29 4.71 2.89 3.90
C GLU A 29 3.23 2.47 3.78
N ALA A 30 2.39 2.92 4.72
CA ALA A 30 0.96 2.63 4.67
C ALA A 30 0.30 3.21 3.42
N VAL A 31 0.58 4.47 3.09
CA VAL A 31 0.06 5.14 1.89
C VAL A 31 0.51 4.42 0.62
N GLU A 32 1.79 4.09 0.53
CA GLU A 32 2.37 3.39 -0.61
C GLU A 32 1.70 2.03 -0.81
N TRP A 33 1.55 1.26 0.27
CA TRP A 33 0.85 -0.02 0.24
C TRP A 33 -0.60 0.12 -0.21
N ILE A 34 -1.35 1.09 0.34
CA ILE A 34 -2.77 1.32 0.01
C ILE A 34 -2.94 1.69 -1.47
N ASN A 35 -2.04 2.52 -2.01
CA ASN A 35 -2.05 3.02 -3.38
C ASN A 35 -1.58 2.00 -4.42
N HIS A 36 -0.71 1.07 -4.02
CA HIS A 36 -0.23 -0.03 -4.85
C HIS A 36 -1.01 -1.33 -4.66
N ARG A 37 -2.09 -1.32 -3.85
CA ARG A 37 -2.94 -2.49 -3.64
C ARG A 37 -3.95 -2.67 -4.77
N PRO A 38 -3.98 -3.82 -5.48
CA PRO A 38 -4.99 -4.11 -6.49
C PRO A 38 -6.41 -4.02 -5.94
N ARG A 39 -7.31 -3.34 -6.66
CA ARG A 39 -8.72 -3.17 -6.24
C ARG A 39 -9.67 -3.78 -7.25
N LYS A 40 -10.55 -4.68 -6.78
CA LYS A 40 -11.60 -5.28 -7.62
C LYS A 40 -12.48 -4.24 -8.34
N VAL A 41 -12.80 -3.13 -7.66
CA VAL A 41 -13.60 -2.04 -8.23
C VAL A 41 -12.90 -1.29 -9.37
N LEU A 42 -11.57 -1.40 -9.47
CA LEU A 42 -10.76 -0.85 -10.55
C LEU A 42 -10.39 -1.93 -11.59
N GLY A 43 -11.11 -3.05 -11.63
CA GLY A 43 -10.75 -4.18 -12.50
C GLY A 43 -9.43 -4.84 -12.11
N PHE A 44 -9.11 -4.87 -10.80
CA PHE A 44 -7.84 -5.32 -10.24
C PHE A 44 -6.61 -4.46 -10.60
N ARG A 45 -6.80 -3.29 -11.20
CA ARG A 45 -5.76 -2.28 -11.30
C ARG A 45 -5.46 -1.67 -9.94
N ILE A 46 -4.27 -1.09 -9.80
CA ILE A 46 -3.90 -0.39 -8.56
C ILE A 46 -4.34 1.08 -8.64
N PRO A 47 -4.76 1.69 -7.52
CA PRO A 47 -5.18 3.10 -7.50
C PRO A 47 -4.16 4.06 -8.12
N HIS A 48 -2.87 3.85 -7.87
CA HIS A 48 -1.79 4.67 -8.42
C HIS A 48 -1.80 4.72 -9.96
N GLU A 49 -1.87 3.55 -10.62
CA GLU A 49 -1.96 3.45 -12.08
C GLU A 49 -3.16 4.18 -12.65
N VAL A 50 -4.33 4.02 -12.01
CA VAL A 50 -5.57 4.63 -12.47
C VAL A 50 -5.51 6.14 -12.30
N PHE A 51 -4.93 6.63 -11.21
CA PHE A 51 -4.83 8.06 -10.92
C PHE A 51 -3.85 8.78 -11.84
N PHE A 52 -2.65 8.22 -12.03
CA PHE A 52 -1.60 8.83 -12.85
C PHE A 52 -1.66 8.44 -14.34
N GLY A 53 -2.55 7.52 -14.72
CA GLY A 53 -2.65 7.02 -16.10
C GLY A 53 -1.42 6.21 -16.54
N VAL A 54 -0.66 5.66 -15.58
CA VAL A 54 0.55 4.87 -15.82
C VAL A 54 0.23 3.38 -15.70
N GLU A 55 1.09 2.55 -16.30
CA GLU A 55 1.07 1.09 -16.10
C GLU A 55 2.34 0.71 -15.34
N LEU A 56 2.19 0.12 -14.16
CA LEU A 56 3.32 -0.34 -13.36
C LEU A 56 3.58 -1.80 -13.69
N ARG A 57 4.71 -2.04 -14.36
CA ARG A 57 5.22 -3.40 -14.49
C ARG A 57 5.87 -3.79 -13.18
N TYR A 58 5.26 -4.73 -12.46
CA TYR A 58 5.82 -5.26 -11.24
C TYR A 58 7.07 -6.09 -11.54
N THR A 59 8.22 -5.42 -11.58
CA THR A 59 9.53 -6.07 -11.57
C THR A 59 9.95 -6.20 -10.12
N LYS A 60 9.31 -7.08 -9.33
CA LYS A 60 9.94 -7.45 -8.06
C LYS A 60 11.27 -8.10 -8.45
N GLN A 61 12.37 -7.38 -8.24
CA GLN A 61 13.66 -8.01 -8.05
C GLN A 61 13.39 -9.10 -7.00
N PRO A 62 13.60 -10.39 -7.29
CA PRO A 62 13.46 -11.40 -6.26
C PRO A 62 14.34 -10.93 -5.12
N LEU A 63 13.75 -10.74 -3.93
CA LEU A 63 14.52 -10.53 -2.71
C LEU A 63 15.61 -11.57 -2.78
N ALA A 64 16.87 -11.14 -2.84
CA ALA A 64 18.00 -12.03 -2.98
C ALA A 64 17.90 -13.04 -1.83
N VAL A 65 17.30 -14.19 -2.09
CA VAL A 65 17.30 -15.33 -1.20
C VAL A 65 18.77 -15.68 -1.21
N SER A 66 19.45 -15.28 -0.15
CA SER A 66 20.82 -15.60 0.15
C SER A 66 20.96 -17.11 0.09
N LEU A 67 21.25 -17.65 -1.09
CA LEU A 67 21.82 -18.98 -1.24
C LEU A 67 23.28 -18.85 -0.80
N ARG A 68 23.46 -18.79 0.53
CA ARG A 68 24.71 -19.18 1.17
C ARG A 68 24.57 -20.67 1.50
N THR A 69 25.12 -21.49 0.61
CA THR A 69 25.65 -22.84 0.91
C THR A 69 26.81 -23.07 -0.04
#